data_AF-A0A817FMR3-F1
#
_entry.id   AF-A0A817FMR3-F1
#
_cell.length_a   1.000
_cell.length_b   1.000
_cell.length_c   1.000
_cell.angle_alpha   90.00
_cell.angle_beta   90.00
_cell.angle_gamma   90.00
#
_symmetry.space_group_name_H-M   'P 1'
#
loop_
_entity.id
_entity.type
_entity.pdbx_description
1 polymer ?
#
loop_
_entity_poly.entity_id
_entity_poly.type
_entity_poly.pdbx_seq_one_letter_code
_entity_poly.pdbx_strand_id
1 'polypeptide(L)'
;MYLSYVGYNIVGDGTPAALLPILTGQTEQELPEARRGHAGAETVDRFPWIWKKFKDNGYITQWAEDLQVVGTFQMRLKGFHEPPVDHYGRPFYLVAESMRTSKPYCFGSITRFQAMLNWIRDLFEMYPSQPKFSFVFHSQYSHDSNNALPYADDELLEFLKLMHKRGYFDNTMLILMTDHGARFSSLRKTYQGKLEERLPFMSIRMPKKFQDKYPHLMYNLRLNSHRLTTPFDIHETFEHLFEFHSSDSYQSKSNRSYSLFQLIPENRTCLQADVEQHWCACLNWNHISIDESIIKQFGQQAVEFLNNFVSDSKKQCAKLNLYRIHKANQLETNEHLLKFVDSSDKDGRVPRFRNNTLTNNLIKNFTLNQTKFYQIQFETIPGHALFELTAEYNPLNDTFHMRKKRLSRMNKYGKTSACIAYKRPEFREICYCSNLLNRTHKFTTAVFVDAVIKNEKKLIKIEHTVANRSRLHR
;
A
#
# COMPACT_ATOMS: atom_id res chain seq x y z
N MET A 1 -5.44 1.21 -28.55
CA MET A 1 -6.01 0.18 -27.65
C MET A 1 -5.39 0.38 -26.28
N TYR A 2 -6.22 0.46 -25.24
CA TYR A 2 -5.79 0.51 -23.84
C TYR A 2 -5.97 -0.90 -23.26
N LEU A 3 -4.96 -1.43 -22.58
CA LEU A 3 -5.00 -2.73 -21.95
C LEU A 3 -5.15 -2.54 -20.44
N SER A 4 -6.27 -2.97 -19.88
CA SER A 4 -6.53 -2.95 -18.44
C SER A 4 -5.96 -4.22 -17.80
N TYR A 5 -5.10 -4.07 -16.81
CA TYR A 5 -4.46 -5.19 -16.12
C TYR A 5 -5.26 -5.57 -14.88
N VAL A 6 -6.15 -6.56 -15.02
CA VAL A 6 -7.08 -6.96 -13.96
C VAL A 6 -6.42 -7.77 -12.84
N GLY A 7 -5.21 -8.31 -13.09
CA GLY A 7 -4.41 -9.07 -12.13
C GLY A 7 -3.18 -8.33 -11.60
N TYR A 8 -3.12 -7.00 -11.75
CA TYR A 8 -2.01 -6.20 -11.19
C TYR A 8 -2.11 -6.15 -9.67
N ASN A 9 -1.14 -6.76 -8.98
CA ASN A 9 -1.15 -6.98 -7.54
C ASN A 9 -0.03 -6.21 -6.84
N ILE A 10 -0.34 -5.55 -5.73
CA ILE A 10 0.67 -4.88 -4.89
C ILE A 10 1.64 -5.89 -4.25
N VAL A 11 2.83 -5.43 -3.87
CA VAL A 11 3.83 -6.29 -3.18
C VAL A 11 4.06 -5.87 -1.72
N GLY A 12 3.42 -4.80 -1.27
CA GLY A 12 3.55 -4.32 0.11
C GLY A 12 2.64 -3.14 0.45
N ASP A 13 2.77 -2.66 1.69
CA ASP A 13 1.92 -1.62 2.24
C ASP A 13 2.32 -0.20 1.78
N GLY A 14 1.39 0.50 1.15
CA GLY A 14 1.53 1.93 0.85
C GLY A 14 2.45 2.26 -0.33
N THR A 15 2.51 3.56 -0.64
CA THR A 15 3.17 4.11 -1.82
C THR A 15 4.65 3.71 -1.99
N PRO A 16 5.52 3.72 -0.97
CA PRO A 16 6.91 3.30 -1.16
C PRO A 16 7.05 1.84 -1.60
N ALA A 17 6.20 0.95 -1.08
CA ALA A 17 6.21 -0.46 -1.44
C ALA A 17 5.64 -0.72 -2.85
N ALA A 18 4.82 0.20 -3.37
CA ALA A 18 4.38 0.16 -4.76
C ALA A 18 5.43 0.74 -5.71
N LEU A 19 6.04 1.89 -5.36
CA LEU A 19 6.88 2.65 -6.29
C LEU A 19 8.35 2.23 -6.29
N LEU A 20 8.94 1.81 -5.17
CA LEU A 20 10.33 1.34 -5.15
C LEU A 20 10.54 0.15 -6.12
N PRO A 21 9.73 -0.92 -6.08
CA PRO A 21 9.86 -2.01 -7.03
C PRO A 21 9.77 -1.59 -8.50
N ILE A 22 8.92 -0.62 -8.85
CA ILE A 22 8.82 -0.08 -10.21
C ILE A 22 10.09 0.68 -10.60
N LEU A 23 10.57 1.51 -9.69
CA LEU A 23 11.61 2.50 -9.97
C LEU A 23 13.03 1.99 -9.71
N THR A 24 13.20 0.89 -8.98
CA THR A 24 14.52 0.33 -8.64
C THR A 24 14.63 -1.18 -8.87
N GLY A 25 13.51 -1.85 -9.15
CA GLY A 25 13.46 -3.31 -9.23
C GLY A 25 13.60 -4.00 -7.88
N GLN A 26 13.61 -3.24 -6.78
CA GLN A 26 13.93 -3.70 -5.43
C GLN A 26 12.91 -3.23 -4.39
N THR A 27 12.71 -4.06 -3.37
CA THR A 27 12.01 -3.69 -2.15
C THR A 27 12.86 -2.74 -1.30
N GLU A 28 12.24 -2.04 -0.35
CA GLU A 28 12.99 -1.18 0.58
C GLU A 28 14.06 -1.94 1.37
N GLN A 29 13.81 -3.21 1.72
CA GLN A 29 14.74 -4.00 2.54
C GLN A 29 15.98 -4.44 1.76
N GLU A 30 15.90 -4.47 0.43
CA GLU A 30 17.02 -4.79 -0.45
C GLU A 30 17.90 -3.56 -0.75
N LEU A 31 17.38 -2.36 -0.45
CA LEU A 31 18.04 -1.09 -0.71
C LEU A 31 18.88 -0.63 0.50
N PRO A 32 19.88 0.24 0.28
CA PRO A 32 20.62 0.87 1.38
C PRO A 32 19.68 1.55 2.39
N GLU A 33 20.03 1.47 3.67
CA GLU A 33 19.23 2.08 4.74
C GLU A 33 19.08 3.59 4.50
N ALA A 34 17.85 4.04 4.31
CA ALA A 34 17.52 5.45 4.09
C ALA A 34 16.42 5.97 5.03
N ARG A 35 15.95 5.14 5.97
CA ARG A 35 14.85 5.52 6.88
C ARG A 35 15.33 6.57 7.87
N ARG A 36 14.47 7.55 8.14
CA ARG A 36 14.71 8.56 9.18
C ARG A 36 14.78 7.89 10.54
N GLY A 37 15.70 8.34 11.38
CA GLY A 37 15.83 7.82 12.75
C GLY A 37 16.67 6.55 12.88
N HIS A 38 17.21 6.02 11.78
CA HIS A 38 18.11 4.88 11.77
C HIS A 38 19.57 5.34 11.74
N ALA A 39 20.43 4.66 12.51
CA ALA A 39 21.87 4.91 12.50
C ALA A 39 22.48 4.53 11.15
N GLY A 40 23.38 5.34 10.63
CA GLY A 40 24.02 5.11 9.33
C GLY A 40 23.10 5.31 8.11
N ALA A 41 21.83 5.73 8.30
CA ALA A 41 20.93 5.96 7.18
C ALA A 41 21.45 7.08 6.27
N GLU A 42 21.35 6.91 4.96
CA GLU A 42 21.74 7.90 3.96
C GLU A 42 20.53 8.41 3.17
N THR A 43 20.75 9.36 2.27
CA THR A 43 19.73 9.82 1.33
C THR A 43 19.49 8.76 0.26
N VAL A 44 18.34 8.84 -0.41
CA VAL A 44 17.96 7.82 -1.42
C VAL A 44 18.68 8.00 -2.76
N ASP A 45 19.61 8.95 -2.87
CA ASP A 45 20.34 9.26 -4.11
C ASP A 45 21.11 8.05 -4.66
N ARG A 46 21.59 7.17 -3.77
CA ARG A 46 22.36 5.97 -4.12
C ARG A 46 21.52 4.79 -4.60
N PHE A 47 20.19 4.87 -4.55
CA PHE A 47 19.35 3.78 -5.04
C PHE A 47 19.53 3.61 -6.57
N PRO A 48 19.33 2.39 -7.10
CA PRO A 48 19.49 2.08 -8.51
C PRO A 48 18.25 2.51 -9.30
N TRP A 49 18.00 3.82 -9.31
CA TRP A 49 16.82 4.39 -9.96
C TRP A 49 16.83 4.20 -11.47
N ILE A 50 15.76 3.63 -12.03
CA ILE A 50 15.60 3.34 -13.47
C ILE A 50 15.68 4.60 -14.33
N TRP A 51 15.26 5.76 -13.81
CA TRP A 51 15.38 7.03 -14.53
C TRP A 51 16.83 7.42 -14.82
N LYS A 52 17.81 6.97 -14.03
CA LYS A 52 19.23 7.19 -14.34
C LYS A 52 19.59 6.50 -15.65
N LYS A 53 19.15 5.25 -15.83
CA LYS A 53 19.33 4.50 -17.08
C LYS A 53 18.65 5.19 -18.27
N PHE A 54 17.43 5.70 -18.09
CA PHE A 54 16.76 6.50 -19.13
C PHE A 54 17.57 7.76 -19.48
N LYS A 55 18.06 8.50 -18.48
CA LYS A 55 18.88 9.69 -18.67
C LYS A 55 20.18 9.39 -19.42
N ASP A 56 20.88 8.31 -19.03
CA ASP A 56 22.12 7.86 -19.70
C ASP A 56 21.88 7.47 -21.17
N ASN A 57 20.64 7.13 -21.53
CA ASN A 57 20.21 6.85 -22.91
C ASN A 57 19.57 8.07 -23.60
N GLY A 58 19.83 9.29 -23.11
CA GLY A 58 19.44 10.54 -23.76
C GLY A 58 17.99 10.97 -23.54
N TYR A 59 17.26 10.34 -22.61
CA TYR A 59 15.91 10.76 -22.27
C TYR A 59 15.96 11.97 -21.35
N ILE A 60 15.06 12.94 -21.59
CA ILE A 60 14.74 13.95 -20.59
C ILE A 60 13.88 13.29 -19.51
N THR A 61 14.27 13.45 -18.25
CA THR A 61 13.63 12.79 -17.11
C THR A 61 12.82 13.77 -16.27
N GLN A 62 11.63 13.35 -15.82
CA GLN A 62 10.87 14.11 -14.84
C GLN A 62 10.21 13.23 -13.78
N TRP A 63 10.15 13.78 -12.57
CA TRP A 63 9.49 13.24 -11.38
C TRP A 63 8.83 14.38 -10.63
N ALA A 64 7.53 14.25 -10.40
CA ALA A 64 6.76 15.19 -9.60
C ALA A 64 5.68 14.44 -8.82
N GLU A 65 5.43 14.89 -7.60
CA GLU A 65 4.31 14.47 -6.77
C GLU A 65 3.74 15.70 -6.07
N ASP A 66 2.46 15.69 -5.67
CA ASP A 66 1.88 16.69 -4.77
C ASP A 66 1.90 16.20 -3.31
N LEU A 67 1.37 16.99 -2.38
CA LEU A 67 1.36 16.70 -0.93
C LEU A 67 2.76 16.50 -0.33
N GLN A 68 3.63 17.51 -0.44
CA GLN A 68 5.05 17.40 -0.07
C GLN A 68 5.32 17.02 1.39
N VAL A 69 4.35 17.26 2.28
CA VAL A 69 4.41 16.89 3.71
C VAL A 69 4.41 15.37 3.91
N VAL A 70 3.75 14.62 3.02
CA VAL A 70 3.66 13.15 3.05
C VAL A 70 4.32 12.52 1.82
N GLY A 71 5.23 13.24 1.17
CA GLY A 71 5.90 12.78 -0.05
C GLY A 71 6.55 11.41 0.09
N THR A 72 6.45 10.63 -0.98
CA THR A 72 6.74 9.19 -1.04
C THR A 72 8.09 8.85 -0.44
N PHE A 73 9.14 9.56 -0.85
CA PHE A 73 10.52 9.29 -0.45
C PHE A 73 11.05 10.25 0.61
N GLN A 74 10.25 11.24 1.04
CA GLN A 74 10.72 12.32 1.90
C GLN A 74 10.07 12.26 3.29
N MET A 75 8.90 11.62 3.44
CA MET A 75 8.23 11.48 4.73
C MET A 75 8.96 10.47 5.64
N ARG A 76 9.15 9.22 5.19
CA ARG A 76 9.74 8.16 6.00
C ARG A 76 11.22 7.93 5.73
N LEU A 77 11.67 8.23 4.51
CA LEU A 77 13.09 8.17 4.13
C LEU A 77 13.72 9.57 4.23
N LYS A 78 15.05 9.63 4.17
CA LYS A 78 15.83 10.88 4.18
C LYS A 78 15.61 11.74 2.93
N GLY A 79 14.95 11.20 1.90
CA GLY A 79 14.72 11.89 0.64
C GLY A 79 15.99 12.01 -0.19
N PHE A 80 15.89 12.80 -1.24
CA PHE A 80 16.98 13.11 -2.15
C PHE A 80 17.79 14.30 -1.63
N HIS A 81 19.12 14.22 -1.72
CA HIS A 81 20.00 15.37 -1.55
C HIS A 81 20.08 16.17 -2.85
N GLU A 82 20.32 15.48 -3.96
CA GLU A 82 20.43 16.07 -5.28
C GLU A 82 19.13 15.91 -6.08
N PRO A 83 18.78 16.83 -6.98
CA PRO A 83 17.65 16.62 -7.89
C PRO A 83 17.81 15.31 -8.67
N PRO A 84 16.89 14.33 -8.55
CA PRO A 84 17.11 12.98 -9.09
C PRO A 84 16.88 12.86 -10.60
N VAL A 85 16.32 13.90 -11.22
CA VAL A 85 15.83 13.97 -12.60
C VAL A 85 16.04 15.40 -13.13
N ASP A 86 15.94 15.59 -14.43
CA ASP A 86 16.13 16.90 -15.07
C ASP A 86 15.04 17.91 -14.65
N HIS A 87 13.79 17.44 -14.56
CA HIS A 87 12.64 18.24 -14.11
C HIS A 87 12.06 17.65 -12.83
N TYR A 88 12.60 18.11 -11.69
CA TYR A 88 12.15 17.69 -10.36
C TYR A 88 11.09 18.65 -9.83
N GLY A 89 9.85 18.18 -9.68
CA GLY A 89 8.71 19.03 -9.29
C GLY A 89 8.74 19.50 -7.82
N ARG A 90 9.48 18.82 -6.93
CA ARG A 90 9.42 19.08 -5.48
C ARG A 90 9.67 20.54 -5.07
N PRO A 91 10.69 21.26 -5.58
CA PRO A 91 10.90 22.66 -5.22
C PRO A 91 9.68 23.54 -5.51
N PHE A 92 9.02 23.33 -6.66
CA PHE A 92 7.78 24.02 -7.01
C PHE A 92 6.67 23.72 -6.00
N TYR A 93 6.36 22.45 -5.75
CA TYR A 93 5.27 22.06 -4.84
C TYR A 93 5.52 22.49 -3.38
N LEU A 94 6.78 22.49 -2.91
CA LEU A 94 7.11 22.99 -1.57
C LEU A 94 6.72 24.46 -1.39
N VAL A 95 6.99 25.29 -2.41
CA VAL A 95 6.59 26.70 -2.39
C VAL A 95 5.08 26.81 -2.59
N ALA A 96 4.54 26.24 -3.67
CA ALA A 96 3.13 26.38 -4.07
C ALA A 96 2.14 25.89 -2.99
N GLU A 97 2.48 24.83 -2.24
CA GLU A 97 1.63 24.31 -1.17
C GLU A 97 1.68 25.15 0.12
N SER A 98 2.73 25.95 0.30
CA SER A 98 2.89 26.85 1.46
C SER A 98 2.32 28.25 1.23
N MET A 99 2.01 28.62 -0.01
CA MET A 99 1.46 29.93 -0.35
C MET A 99 0.07 30.14 0.27
N ARG A 100 -0.23 31.37 0.70
CA ARG A 100 -1.55 31.76 1.25
C ARG A 100 -2.71 31.49 0.28
N THR A 101 -2.45 31.61 -1.02
CA THR A 101 -3.41 31.34 -2.10
C THR A 101 -3.64 29.84 -2.36
N SER A 102 -2.81 28.99 -1.76
CA SER A 102 -2.96 27.54 -1.81
C SER A 102 -4.11 27.14 -0.89
N LYS A 103 -5.14 26.53 -1.47
CA LYS A 103 -6.24 25.89 -0.74
C LYS A 103 -6.19 24.40 -1.03
N PRO A 104 -6.83 23.54 -0.21
CA PRO A 104 -7.03 22.15 -0.60
C PRO A 104 -7.54 22.09 -2.05
N TYR A 105 -6.94 21.22 -2.86
CA TYR A 105 -7.27 21.00 -4.27
C TYR A 105 -6.92 22.11 -5.27
N CYS A 106 -6.59 23.34 -4.86
CA CYS A 106 -6.33 24.45 -5.81
C CYS A 106 -5.03 25.22 -5.53
N PHE A 107 -4.40 25.71 -6.61
CA PHE A 107 -3.37 26.73 -6.60
C PHE A 107 -3.93 28.00 -7.26
N GLY A 108 -4.50 28.90 -6.46
CA GLY A 108 -5.16 30.10 -6.99
C GLY A 108 -6.36 29.71 -7.86
N SER A 109 -6.32 30.06 -9.15
CA SER A 109 -7.40 29.84 -10.12
C SER A 109 -7.35 28.48 -10.84
N ILE A 110 -6.32 27.67 -10.64
CA ILE A 110 -6.21 26.33 -11.23
C ILE A 110 -6.27 25.25 -10.15
N THR A 111 -6.74 24.06 -10.51
CA THR A 111 -6.66 22.92 -9.60
C THR A 111 -5.21 22.42 -9.50
N ARG A 112 -4.87 21.76 -8.39
CA ARG A 112 -3.56 21.12 -8.22
C ARG A 112 -3.34 20.00 -9.23
N PHE A 113 -4.40 19.29 -9.59
CA PHE A 113 -4.36 18.24 -10.60
C PHE A 113 -4.12 18.80 -12.00
N GLN A 114 -4.82 19.87 -12.39
CA GLN A 114 -4.54 20.59 -13.62
C GLN A 114 -3.10 21.11 -13.67
N ALA A 115 -2.57 21.66 -12.58
CA ALA A 115 -1.16 22.08 -12.52
C ALA A 115 -0.19 20.90 -12.79
N MET A 116 -0.53 19.72 -12.27
CA MET A 116 0.24 18.49 -12.48
C MET A 116 0.14 17.96 -13.91
N LEU A 117 -1.04 18.00 -14.53
CA LEU A 117 -1.22 17.64 -15.94
C LEU A 117 -0.49 18.62 -16.87
N ASN A 118 -0.51 19.92 -16.55
CA ASN A 118 0.27 20.94 -17.25
C ASN A 118 1.77 20.63 -17.16
N TRP A 119 2.28 20.24 -15.99
CA TRP A 119 3.68 19.82 -15.81
C TRP A 119 4.08 18.69 -16.79
N ILE A 120 3.20 17.71 -17.01
CA ILE A 120 3.42 16.65 -18.01
C ILE A 120 3.43 17.23 -19.43
N ARG A 121 2.40 18.01 -19.79
CA ARG A 121 2.26 18.60 -21.14
C ARG A 121 3.47 19.47 -21.49
N ASP A 122 3.89 20.33 -20.58
CA ASP A 122 4.94 21.33 -20.82
C ASP A 122 6.28 20.65 -21.13
N LEU A 123 6.56 19.46 -20.56
CA LEU A 123 7.74 18.67 -20.93
C LEU A 123 7.71 18.24 -22.42
N PHE A 124 6.55 17.91 -22.97
CA PHE A 124 6.41 17.57 -24.38
C PHE A 124 6.53 18.79 -25.29
N GLU A 125 6.08 19.96 -24.83
CA GLU A 125 6.23 21.22 -25.57
C GLU A 125 7.67 21.73 -25.57
N MET A 126 8.36 21.69 -24.44
CA MET A 126 9.74 22.19 -24.31
C MET A 126 10.76 21.35 -25.09
N TYR A 127 10.53 20.05 -25.24
CA TYR A 127 11.50 19.12 -25.81
C TYR A 127 10.92 18.33 -26.98
N PRO A 128 10.43 18.92 -28.09
CA PRO A 128 9.64 18.21 -29.09
C PRO A 128 10.32 16.97 -29.70
N SER A 129 11.66 16.93 -29.76
CA SER A 129 12.41 15.88 -30.46
C SER A 129 13.07 14.84 -29.54
N GLN A 130 13.23 15.13 -28.25
CA GLN A 130 13.95 14.26 -27.33
C GLN A 130 13.03 13.15 -26.77
N PRO A 131 13.52 11.94 -26.49
CA PRO A 131 12.74 10.96 -25.75
C PRO A 131 12.53 11.42 -24.30
N LYS A 132 11.46 10.96 -23.64
CA LYS A 132 11.14 11.35 -22.25
C LYS A 132 10.83 10.16 -21.38
N PHE A 133 11.32 10.21 -20.14
CA PHE A 133 10.82 9.39 -19.04
C PHE A 133 10.08 10.32 -18.08
N SER A 134 8.76 10.17 -18.00
CA SER A 134 7.90 11.04 -17.21
C SER A 134 7.09 10.24 -16.22
N PHE A 135 7.42 10.40 -14.94
CA PHE A 135 6.65 9.79 -13.84
C PHE A 135 6.07 10.90 -12.97
N VAL A 136 4.74 10.99 -12.91
CA VAL A 136 4.05 12.04 -12.14
C VAL A 136 2.96 11.41 -11.28
N PHE A 137 2.97 11.70 -9.98
CA PHE A 137 2.16 11.01 -8.98
C PHE A 137 1.20 11.97 -8.25
N HIS A 138 -0.10 11.78 -8.47
CA HIS A 138 -1.14 12.60 -7.83
C HIS A 138 -1.72 11.91 -6.60
N SER A 139 -1.66 12.57 -5.44
CA SER A 139 -2.14 12.05 -4.16
C SER A 139 -3.39 12.76 -3.64
N GLN A 140 -3.56 14.05 -3.92
CA GLN A 140 -4.52 14.89 -3.21
C GLN A 140 -5.98 14.41 -3.27
N TYR A 141 -6.44 13.84 -4.39
CA TYR A 141 -7.83 13.38 -4.54
C TYR A 141 -8.13 11.99 -3.97
N SER A 142 -7.12 11.17 -3.65
CA SER A 142 -7.32 9.76 -3.27
C SER A 142 -6.67 9.38 -1.94
N HIS A 143 -5.70 10.14 -1.44
CA HIS A 143 -4.89 9.76 -0.28
C HIS A 143 -5.74 9.49 0.98
N ASP A 144 -6.78 10.30 1.21
CA ASP A 144 -7.59 10.22 2.42
C ASP A 144 -8.92 9.50 2.26
N SER A 145 -9.50 9.54 1.06
CA SER A 145 -10.79 8.98 0.67
C SER A 145 -10.87 8.93 -0.86
N ASN A 146 -11.59 7.96 -1.41
CA ASN A 146 -11.79 7.83 -2.85
C ASN A 146 -12.87 8.79 -3.38
N ASN A 147 -13.62 9.47 -2.51
CA ASN A 147 -14.79 10.27 -2.90
C ASN A 147 -14.44 11.52 -3.74
N ALA A 148 -13.19 11.99 -3.72
CA ALA A 148 -12.77 13.15 -4.50
C ALA A 148 -12.19 12.77 -5.88
N LEU A 149 -12.03 11.48 -6.19
CA LEU A 149 -11.56 11.01 -7.50
C LEU A 149 -12.41 11.52 -8.68
N PRO A 150 -13.75 11.59 -8.60
CA PRO A 150 -14.56 12.11 -9.72
C PRO A 150 -14.22 13.55 -10.12
N TYR A 151 -13.60 14.34 -9.24
CA TYR A 151 -13.20 15.72 -9.57
C TYR A 151 -12.07 15.78 -10.61
N ALA A 152 -11.34 14.69 -10.80
CA ALA A 152 -10.25 14.58 -11.77
C ALA A 152 -10.72 14.18 -13.18
N ASP A 153 -11.95 13.67 -13.33
CA ASP A 153 -12.35 12.92 -14.53
C ASP A 153 -12.34 13.78 -15.80
N ASP A 154 -13.01 14.94 -15.75
CA ASP A 154 -13.05 15.88 -16.89
C ASP A 154 -11.65 16.42 -17.24
N GLU A 155 -10.86 16.81 -16.23
CA GLU A 155 -9.50 17.35 -16.45
C GLU A 155 -8.57 16.29 -17.05
N LEU A 156 -8.64 15.05 -16.57
CA LEU A 156 -7.87 13.94 -17.12
C LEU A 156 -8.31 13.61 -18.54
N LEU A 157 -9.62 13.55 -18.80
CA LEU A 157 -10.16 13.29 -20.13
C LEU A 157 -9.69 14.33 -21.15
N GLU A 158 -9.81 15.62 -20.81
CA GLU A 158 -9.39 16.71 -21.70
C GLU A 158 -7.88 16.72 -21.92
N PHE A 159 -7.08 16.42 -20.89
CA PHE A 159 -5.65 16.21 -21.05
C PHE A 159 -5.34 15.05 -22.01
N LEU A 160 -5.96 13.88 -21.83
CA LEU A 160 -5.74 12.73 -22.70
C LEU A 160 -6.14 13.02 -24.15
N LYS A 161 -7.26 13.71 -24.38
CA LYS A 161 -7.68 14.17 -25.71
C LYS A 161 -6.66 15.13 -26.33
N LEU A 162 -6.18 16.10 -25.55
CA LEU A 162 -5.17 17.07 -26.00
C LEU A 162 -3.86 16.39 -26.40
N MET A 163 -3.32 15.52 -25.54
CA MET A 163 -2.08 14.78 -25.80
C MET A 163 -2.23 13.87 -27.02
N HIS A 164 -3.40 13.25 -27.22
CA HIS A 164 -3.69 12.47 -28.42
C HIS A 164 -3.77 13.33 -29.69
N LYS A 165 -4.55 14.42 -29.66
CA LYS A 165 -4.73 15.34 -30.80
C LYS A 165 -3.41 15.94 -31.28
N ARG A 166 -2.47 16.19 -30.37
CA ARG A 166 -1.13 16.71 -30.69
C ARG A 166 -0.14 15.63 -31.15
N GLY A 167 -0.55 14.36 -31.25
CA GLY A 167 0.31 13.26 -31.67
C GLY A 167 1.36 12.84 -30.64
N TYR A 168 1.34 13.38 -29.41
CA TYR A 168 2.34 13.03 -28.39
C TYR A 168 2.28 11.54 -28.03
N PHE A 169 1.10 10.94 -28.09
CA PHE A 169 0.94 9.51 -27.86
C PHE A 169 1.34 8.60 -29.03
N ASP A 170 1.78 9.14 -30.17
CA ASP A 170 2.12 8.34 -31.34
C ASP A 170 3.47 7.63 -31.23
N ASN A 171 4.29 8.03 -30.25
CA ASN A 171 5.58 7.41 -29.92
C ASN A 171 5.74 7.21 -28.39
N THR A 172 4.65 7.20 -27.63
CA THR A 172 4.68 7.04 -26.16
C THR A 172 3.96 5.78 -25.70
N MET A 173 4.66 4.97 -24.90
CA MET A 173 4.05 4.01 -23.99
C MET A 173 3.48 4.78 -22.80
N LEU A 174 2.15 4.78 -22.66
CA LEU A 174 1.45 5.44 -21.56
C LEU A 174 1.00 4.38 -20.56
N ILE A 175 1.43 4.51 -19.31
CA ILE A 175 0.88 3.76 -18.17
C ILE A 175 0.05 4.74 -17.34
N LEU A 176 -1.23 4.45 -17.17
CA LEU A 176 -2.10 5.14 -16.21
C LEU A 176 -2.46 4.14 -15.11
N MET A 177 -2.09 4.45 -13.86
CA MET A 177 -2.19 3.50 -12.77
C MET A 177 -2.36 4.18 -11.41
N THR A 178 -2.79 3.41 -10.41
CA THR A 178 -2.75 3.76 -8.99
C THR A 178 -1.70 2.89 -8.27
N ASP A 179 -1.17 3.36 -7.15
CA ASP A 179 -0.17 2.64 -6.36
C ASP A 179 -0.81 1.53 -5.49
N HIS A 180 -1.96 1.82 -4.87
CA HIS A 180 -2.78 0.89 -4.09
C HIS A 180 -4.24 1.39 -4.00
N GLY A 181 -5.16 0.53 -3.55
CA GLY A 181 -6.53 0.97 -3.19
C GLY A 181 -6.64 1.60 -1.79
N ALA A 182 -7.86 1.75 -1.28
CA ALA A 182 -8.07 2.47 -0.01
C ALA A 182 -7.58 1.68 1.23
N ARG A 183 -6.63 2.26 1.99
CA ARG A 183 -6.02 1.64 3.18
C ARG A 183 -6.76 1.89 4.50
N PHE A 184 -7.39 3.06 4.65
CA PHE A 184 -7.98 3.50 5.92
C PHE A 184 -9.50 3.72 5.87
N SER A 185 -10.14 3.31 4.78
CA SER A 185 -11.60 3.43 4.63
C SER A 185 -12.32 2.36 5.44
N SER A 186 -13.59 2.59 5.78
CA SER A 186 -14.46 1.54 6.32
C SER A 186 -14.58 0.37 5.35
N LEU A 187 -14.53 0.63 4.04
CA LEU A 187 -14.57 -0.36 2.98
C LEU A 187 -13.40 -1.36 3.09
N ARG A 188 -12.20 -0.93 3.49
CA ARG A 188 -11.02 -1.81 3.69
C ARG A 188 -11.23 -2.95 4.70
N LYS A 189 -12.26 -2.85 5.55
CA LYS A 189 -12.64 -3.90 6.52
C LYS A 189 -13.43 -5.05 5.89
N THR A 190 -13.94 -4.85 4.68
CA THR A 190 -14.70 -5.84 3.90
C THR A 190 -13.76 -6.68 3.03
N TYR A 191 -14.24 -7.83 2.54
CA TYR A 191 -13.48 -8.63 1.58
C TYR A 191 -13.24 -7.87 0.28
N GLN A 192 -14.26 -7.19 -0.25
CA GLN A 192 -14.17 -6.36 -1.45
C GLN A 192 -13.10 -5.27 -1.32
N GLY A 193 -13.11 -4.51 -0.21
CA GLY A 193 -12.11 -3.46 0.00
C GLY A 193 -10.67 -3.98 0.18
N LYS A 194 -10.48 -5.22 0.63
CA LYS A 194 -9.16 -5.88 0.63
C LYS A 194 -8.68 -6.19 -0.78
N LEU A 195 -9.58 -6.65 -1.65
CA LEU A 195 -9.26 -6.88 -3.05
C LEU A 195 -8.92 -5.57 -3.74
N GLU A 196 -9.72 -4.52 -3.55
CA GLU A 196 -9.46 -3.20 -4.12
C GLU A 196 -8.14 -2.58 -3.63
N GLU A 197 -7.77 -2.78 -2.36
CA GLU A 197 -6.45 -2.37 -1.86
C GLU A 197 -5.33 -3.06 -2.64
N ARG A 198 -5.46 -4.37 -2.85
CA ARG A 198 -4.41 -5.23 -3.39
C ARG A 198 -4.34 -5.27 -4.90
N LEU A 199 -5.44 -4.94 -5.58
CA LEU A 199 -5.61 -4.93 -7.03
C LEU A 199 -5.87 -3.49 -7.54
N PRO A 200 -4.89 -2.58 -7.41
CA PRO A 200 -5.02 -1.22 -7.92
C PRO A 200 -5.22 -1.20 -9.43
N PHE A 201 -5.81 -0.12 -9.92
CA PHE A 201 -5.98 0.10 -11.34
C PHE A 201 -4.62 0.24 -12.04
N MET A 202 -4.45 -0.46 -13.16
CA MET A 202 -3.36 -0.24 -14.10
C MET A 202 -3.85 -0.42 -15.52
N SER A 203 -3.48 0.51 -16.40
CA SER A 203 -3.71 0.40 -17.83
C SER A 203 -2.49 0.82 -18.63
N ILE A 204 -2.27 0.15 -19.76
CA ILE A 204 -1.15 0.42 -20.66
C ILE A 204 -1.67 0.70 -22.07
N ARG A 205 -1.17 1.76 -22.70
CA ARG A 205 -1.36 2.07 -24.11
C ARG A 205 -0.01 2.11 -24.81
N MET A 206 0.14 1.28 -25.84
CA MET A 206 1.31 1.29 -26.73
C MET A 206 1.05 2.13 -28.00
N PRO A 207 2.09 2.76 -28.58
CA PRO A 207 1.99 3.42 -29.88
C PRO A 207 1.52 2.50 -31.00
N LYS A 208 0.76 3.01 -31.98
CA LYS A 208 0.27 2.19 -33.12
C LYS A 208 1.44 1.60 -33.92
N LYS A 209 2.46 2.41 -34.20
CA LYS A 209 3.68 1.98 -34.92
C LYS A 209 4.39 0.83 -34.19
N PHE A 210 4.46 0.90 -32.84
CA PHE A 210 5.04 -0.18 -32.04
C PHE A 210 4.20 -1.46 -32.16
N GLN A 211 2.87 -1.33 -32.08
CA GLN A 211 1.97 -2.48 -32.20
C GLN A 211 2.10 -3.20 -33.54
N ASP A 212 2.23 -2.43 -34.63
CA ASP A 212 2.34 -2.98 -35.99
C ASP A 212 3.71 -3.61 -36.23
N LYS A 213 4.77 -3.00 -35.67
CA LYS A 213 6.14 -3.51 -35.78
C LYS A 213 6.39 -4.76 -34.93
N TYR A 214 5.75 -4.86 -33.76
CA TYR A 214 6.00 -5.94 -32.80
C TYR A 214 4.70 -6.67 -32.38
N PRO A 215 4.00 -7.32 -33.32
CA PRO A 215 2.70 -7.95 -33.04
C PRO A 215 2.80 -9.10 -32.01
N HIS A 216 3.93 -9.82 -31.96
CA HIS A 216 4.16 -10.89 -30.99
C HIS A 216 4.30 -10.37 -29.55
N LEU A 217 5.00 -9.25 -29.34
CA LEU A 217 5.09 -8.60 -28.03
C LEU A 217 3.72 -8.09 -27.59
N MET A 218 2.94 -7.54 -28.52
CA MET A 218 1.57 -7.11 -28.24
C MET A 218 0.63 -8.26 -27.92
N TYR A 219 0.85 -9.45 -28.49
CA TYR A 219 0.11 -10.66 -28.13
C TYR A 219 0.39 -11.03 -26.66
N ASN A 220 1.66 -11.07 -26.25
CA ASN A 220 2.04 -11.33 -24.86
C ASN A 220 1.48 -10.26 -23.92
N LEU A 221 1.61 -8.98 -24.28
CA LEU A 221 1.09 -7.86 -23.49
C LEU A 221 -0.42 -7.98 -23.24
N ARG A 222 -1.20 -8.37 -24.27
CA ARG A 222 -2.64 -8.64 -24.15
C ARG A 222 -2.94 -9.79 -23.20
N LEU A 223 -2.26 -10.93 -23.35
CA LEU A 223 -2.49 -12.08 -22.47
C LEU A 223 -2.12 -11.77 -21.02
N ASN A 224 -1.02 -11.06 -20.80
CA ASN A 224 -0.56 -10.67 -19.47
C ASN A 224 -1.51 -9.71 -18.76
N SER A 225 -2.36 -8.97 -19.50
CA SER A 225 -3.39 -8.12 -18.88
C SER A 225 -4.43 -8.90 -18.05
N HIS A 226 -4.51 -10.22 -18.26
CA HIS A 226 -5.37 -11.13 -17.50
C HIS A 226 -4.59 -12.06 -16.57
N ARG A 227 -3.31 -11.79 -16.31
CA ARG A 227 -2.44 -12.62 -15.46
C ARG A 227 -1.96 -11.86 -14.23
N LEU A 228 -1.43 -12.60 -13.26
CA LEU A 228 -0.79 -12.02 -12.09
C LEU A 228 0.45 -11.22 -12.53
N THR A 229 0.36 -9.91 -12.35
CA THR A 229 1.44 -8.96 -12.61
C THR A 229 1.74 -8.16 -11.36
N THR A 230 2.97 -7.68 -11.21
CA THR A 230 3.42 -6.94 -10.03
C THR A 230 4.21 -5.70 -10.44
N PRO A 231 4.43 -4.75 -9.51
CA PRO A 231 5.39 -3.66 -9.68
C PRO A 231 6.74 -4.06 -10.29
N PHE A 232 7.27 -5.24 -9.95
CA PHE A 232 8.56 -5.70 -10.49
C PHE A 232 8.50 -6.01 -11.99
N ASP A 233 7.36 -6.46 -12.51
CA ASP A 233 7.20 -6.73 -13.94
C ASP A 233 7.21 -5.43 -14.76
N ILE A 234 6.71 -4.33 -14.18
CA ILE A 234 6.82 -2.99 -14.80
C ILE A 234 8.29 -2.58 -14.91
N HIS A 235 9.07 -2.75 -13.85
CA HIS A 235 10.50 -2.47 -13.88
C HIS A 235 11.24 -3.32 -14.92
N GLU A 236 10.97 -4.63 -14.95
CA GLU A 236 11.52 -5.55 -15.95
C GLU A 236 11.11 -5.16 -17.38
N THR A 237 9.93 -4.58 -17.55
CA THR A 237 9.48 -4.02 -18.83
C THR A 237 10.29 -2.81 -19.24
N PHE A 238 10.64 -1.92 -18.30
CA PHE A 238 11.53 -0.80 -18.56
C PHE A 238 12.93 -1.25 -18.94
N GLU A 239 13.46 -2.28 -18.26
CA GLU A 239 14.75 -2.87 -18.61
C GLU A 239 14.75 -3.44 -20.04
N HIS A 240 13.68 -4.16 -20.42
CA HIS A 240 13.50 -4.71 -21.76
C HIS A 240 13.40 -3.64 -22.86
N LEU A 241 12.88 -2.42 -22.57
CA LEU A 241 12.81 -1.34 -23.57
C LEU A 241 14.17 -0.99 -24.19
N PHE A 242 15.27 -1.18 -23.45
CA PHE A 242 16.63 -0.89 -23.92
C PHE A 242 17.27 -2.01 -24.74
N GLU A 243 16.64 -3.18 -24.80
CA GLU A 243 17.20 -4.39 -25.41
C GLU A 243 16.44 -4.82 -26.67
N PHE A 244 15.44 -4.04 -27.12
CA PHE A 244 14.62 -4.34 -28.30
C PHE A 244 15.37 -4.45 -29.63
N HIS A 245 16.59 -3.93 -29.68
CA HIS A 245 17.45 -3.99 -30.87
C HIS A 245 18.42 -5.17 -30.84
N SER A 246 18.43 -5.96 -29.75
CA SER A 246 19.24 -7.17 -29.66
C SER A 246 18.67 -8.26 -30.58
N SER A 247 19.57 -9.05 -31.18
CA SER A 247 19.20 -10.29 -31.88
C SER A 247 18.76 -11.38 -30.92
N ASP A 248 19.18 -11.30 -29.67
CA ASP A 248 18.97 -12.34 -28.67
C ASP A 248 17.62 -12.14 -27.98
N SER A 249 16.99 -13.26 -27.59
CA SER A 249 15.78 -13.22 -26.78
C SER A 249 16.09 -12.57 -25.42
N TYR A 250 15.31 -11.55 -25.07
CA TYR A 250 15.42 -10.88 -23.76
C TYR A 250 15.40 -11.90 -22.62
N GLN A 251 16.39 -11.81 -21.73
CA GLN A 251 16.47 -12.62 -20.52
C GLN A 251 16.08 -11.76 -19.33
N SER A 252 15.13 -12.24 -18.53
CA SER A 252 14.71 -11.54 -17.33
C SER A 252 15.89 -11.41 -16.36
N LYS A 253 16.08 -10.22 -15.80
CA LYS A 253 17.20 -9.91 -14.89
C LYS A 253 16.96 -10.44 -13.48
N SER A 254 15.75 -10.90 -13.21
CA SER A 254 15.36 -11.50 -11.94
C SER A 254 14.46 -12.71 -12.14
N ASN A 255 14.48 -13.62 -11.17
CA ASN A 255 13.62 -14.80 -11.14
C ASN A 255 12.20 -14.48 -10.62
N ARG A 256 11.98 -13.28 -10.04
CA ARG A 256 10.67 -12.88 -9.50
C ARG A 256 9.79 -12.12 -10.49
N SER A 257 10.38 -11.61 -11.57
CA SER A 257 9.73 -10.71 -12.52
C SER A 257 9.87 -11.19 -13.95
N TYR A 258 8.91 -10.78 -14.77
CA TYR A 258 8.92 -10.96 -16.20
C TYR A 258 8.67 -9.61 -16.86
N SER A 259 9.30 -9.36 -18.00
CA SER A 259 8.87 -8.23 -18.82
C SER A 259 7.43 -8.48 -19.26
N LEU A 260 6.58 -7.44 -19.24
CA LEU A 260 5.21 -7.54 -19.72
C LEU A 260 5.13 -7.85 -21.23
N PHE A 261 6.25 -7.76 -21.96
CA PHE A 261 6.37 -8.19 -23.35
C PHE A 261 6.75 -9.68 -23.52
N GLN A 262 7.14 -10.35 -22.45
CA GLN A 262 7.31 -11.82 -22.40
C GLN A 262 6.03 -12.46 -21.88
N LEU A 263 5.76 -13.70 -22.28
CA LEU A 263 4.58 -14.41 -21.80
C LEU A 263 4.74 -14.82 -20.33
N ILE A 264 3.96 -14.22 -19.43
CA ILE A 264 4.00 -14.54 -18.00
C ILE A 264 3.29 -15.87 -17.76
N PRO A 265 3.83 -16.85 -17.03
CA PRO A 265 3.14 -18.12 -16.81
C PRO A 265 1.74 -17.94 -16.21
N GLU A 266 0.74 -18.64 -16.75
CA GLU A 266 -0.65 -18.56 -16.28
C GLU A 266 -0.82 -19.11 -14.86
N ASN A 267 0.03 -20.08 -14.49
CA ASN A 267 0.09 -20.67 -13.16
C ASN A 267 1.09 -19.97 -12.22
N ARG A 268 1.56 -18.76 -12.57
CA ARG A 268 2.46 -17.98 -11.70
C ARG A 268 1.78 -17.72 -10.36
N THR A 269 2.45 -18.13 -9.29
CA THR A 269 1.98 -17.94 -7.92
C THR A 269 2.52 -16.65 -7.31
N CYS A 270 1.86 -16.14 -6.27
CA CYS A 270 2.38 -15.02 -5.48
C CYS A 270 3.77 -15.28 -4.91
N LEU A 271 4.08 -16.53 -4.51
CA LEU A 271 5.42 -16.88 -4.02
C LEU A 271 6.49 -16.71 -5.10
N GLN A 272 6.22 -17.16 -6.33
CA GLN A 272 7.12 -16.96 -7.48
C GLN A 272 7.25 -15.48 -7.86
N ALA A 273 6.19 -14.69 -7.63
CA ALA A 273 6.19 -13.25 -7.85
C ALA A 273 6.79 -12.44 -6.67
N ASP A 274 7.30 -13.11 -5.63
CA ASP A 274 7.80 -12.50 -4.38
C ASP A 274 6.75 -11.60 -3.67
N VAL A 275 5.47 -11.95 -3.83
CA VAL A 275 4.33 -11.35 -3.14
C VAL A 275 4.03 -12.17 -1.88
N GLU A 276 4.12 -11.54 -0.71
CA GLU A 276 3.76 -12.22 0.53
C GLU A 276 2.29 -12.61 0.61
N GLN A 277 2.00 -13.68 1.36
CA GLN A 277 0.64 -14.17 1.56
C GLN A 277 -0.32 -13.08 2.07
N HIS A 278 0.18 -12.13 2.86
CA HIS A 278 -0.62 -11.00 3.35
C HIS A 278 -1.10 -10.07 2.22
N TRP A 279 -0.31 -9.91 1.15
CA TRP A 279 -0.56 -9.01 0.02
C TRP A 279 -1.12 -9.73 -1.21
N CYS A 280 -1.09 -11.06 -1.22
CA CYS A 280 -1.58 -11.87 -2.33
C CYS A 280 -3.11 -11.87 -2.41
N ALA A 281 -3.67 -11.31 -3.49
CA ALA A 281 -5.12 -11.33 -3.73
C ALA A 281 -5.66 -12.72 -4.11
N CYS A 282 -4.80 -13.64 -4.57
CA CYS A 282 -5.17 -14.97 -5.04
C CYS A 282 -5.52 -15.97 -3.91
N LEU A 283 -5.31 -15.60 -2.65
CA LEU A 283 -5.45 -16.52 -1.52
C LEU A 283 -6.87 -16.52 -0.94
N ASN A 284 -7.38 -17.73 -0.70
CA ASN A 284 -8.64 -17.96 -0.01
C ASN A 284 -8.44 -18.04 1.50
N TRP A 285 -9.26 -17.32 2.24
CA TRP A 285 -9.22 -17.25 3.69
C TRP A 285 -10.54 -17.76 4.25
N ASN A 286 -10.48 -18.81 5.07
CA ASN A 286 -11.64 -19.39 5.73
C ASN A 286 -11.85 -18.69 7.07
N HIS A 287 -13.07 -18.23 7.31
CA HIS A 287 -13.44 -17.64 8.60
C HIS A 287 -13.39 -18.70 9.70
N ILE A 288 -12.83 -18.34 10.85
CA ILE A 288 -12.74 -19.20 12.05
C ILE A 288 -13.24 -18.46 13.27
N SER A 289 -13.61 -19.18 14.33
CA SER A 289 -14.18 -18.54 15.52
C SER A 289 -13.11 -17.79 16.30
N ILE A 290 -13.42 -16.56 16.72
CA ILE A 290 -12.53 -15.78 17.60
C ILE A 290 -12.40 -16.38 19.00
N ASP A 291 -13.28 -17.32 19.35
CA ASP A 291 -13.27 -17.98 20.65
C ASP A 291 -12.30 -19.15 20.76
N GLU A 292 -11.73 -19.60 19.63
CA GLU A 292 -10.72 -20.64 19.59
C GLU A 292 -9.47 -20.23 20.40
N SER A 293 -8.93 -21.17 21.17
CA SER A 293 -7.77 -20.93 22.05
C SER A 293 -6.57 -20.39 21.28
N ILE A 294 -6.30 -20.95 20.10
CA ILE A 294 -5.24 -20.54 19.19
C ILE A 294 -5.36 -19.08 18.75
N ILE A 295 -6.59 -18.56 18.61
CA ILE A 295 -6.85 -17.17 18.21
C ILE A 295 -6.72 -16.22 19.38
N LYS A 296 -7.17 -16.62 20.58
CA LYS A 296 -6.94 -15.86 21.81
C LYS A 296 -5.44 -15.70 22.10
N GLN A 297 -4.68 -16.79 21.95
CA GLN A 297 -3.22 -16.80 22.04
C GLN A 297 -2.58 -15.92 20.96
N PHE A 298 -3.03 -16.01 19.71
CA PHE A 298 -2.51 -15.16 18.64
C PHE A 298 -2.72 -13.67 18.96
N GLY A 299 -3.90 -13.28 19.46
CA GLY A 299 -4.18 -11.90 19.85
C GLY A 299 -3.25 -11.39 20.96
N GLN A 300 -2.91 -12.22 21.94
CA GLN A 300 -1.96 -11.87 23.01
C GLN A 300 -0.54 -11.71 22.47
N GLN A 301 -0.04 -12.72 21.73
CA GLN A 301 1.30 -12.66 21.12
C GLN A 301 1.42 -11.51 20.12
N ALA A 302 0.34 -11.16 19.40
CA ALA A 302 0.32 -10.02 18.49
C ALA A 302 0.58 -8.70 19.23
N VAL A 303 -0.09 -8.45 20.36
CA VAL A 303 0.12 -7.23 21.14
C VAL A 303 1.50 -7.19 21.79
N GLU A 304 2.04 -8.33 22.21
CA GLU A 304 3.42 -8.44 22.66
C GLU A 304 4.41 -8.10 21.54
N PHE A 305 4.20 -8.66 20.35
CA PHE A 305 4.96 -8.33 19.15
C PHE A 305 4.94 -6.82 18.85
N LEU A 306 3.77 -6.17 18.92
CA LEU A 306 3.66 -4.72 18.72
C LEU A 306 4.46 -3.92 19.76
N ASN A 307 4.35 -4.28 21.04
CA ASN A 307 5.07 -3.61 22.13
C ASN A 307 6.58 -3.83 22.06
N ASN A 308 7.01 -5.02 21.64
CA ASN A 308 8.41 -5.36 21.43
C ASN A 308 8.98 -4.59 20.23
N PHE A 309 8.21 -4.42 19.15
CA PHE A 309 8.65 -3.67 17.99
C PHE A 309 8.98 -2.19 18.30
N VAL A 310 8.25 -1.57 19.22
CA VAL A 310 8.47 -0.17 19.64
C VAL A 310 9.29 -0.05 20.93
N SER A 311 10.00 -1.11 21.35
CA SER A 311 10.69 -1.20 22.65
C SER A 311 11.69 -0.07 22.89
N ASP A 312 12.36 0.39 21.84
CA ASP A 312 13.40 1.42 21.91
C ASP A 312 12.80 2.82 22.16
N SER A 313 11.48 2.94 22.09
CA SER A 313 10.74 4.19 22.29
C SER A 313 9.65 4.05 23.36
N LYS A 314 9.83 3.15 24.35
CA LYS A 314 8.90 2.95 25.49
C LYS A 314 8.56 4.23 26.27
N LYS A 315 9.43 5.26 26.26
CA LYS A 315 9.14 6.55 26.91
C LYS A 315 8.10 7.36 26.11
N GLN A 316 8.15 7.29 24.78
CA GLN A 316 7.29 8.02 23.86
C GLN A 316 6.01 7.25 23.53
N CYS A 317 6.09 5.93 23.39
CA CYS A 317 5.00 5.05 23.02
C CYS A 317 4.46 4.32 24.25
N ALA A 318 3.18 4.50 24.52
CA ALA A 318 2.45 3.82 25.57
C ALA A 318 2.41 2.31 25.29
N LYS A 319 2.47 1.51 26.37
CA LYS A 319 2.24 0.07 26.29
C LYS A 319 0.80 -0.19 25.82
N LEU A 320 0.68 -0.93 24.73
CA LEU A 320 -0.60 -1.36 24.17
C LEU A 320 -1.09 -2.61 24.90
N ASN A 321 -2.42 -2.72 25.06
CA ASN A 321 -3.11 -3.92 25.51
C ASN A 321 -4.17 -4.31 24.49
N LEU A 322 -4.44 -5.61 24.37
CA LEU A 322 -5.53 -6.12 23.53
C LEU A 322 -6.86 -5.64 24.12
N TYR A 323 -7.68 -4.98 23.30
CA TYR A 323 -9.06 -4.64 23.67
C TYR A 323 -10.01 -5.74 23.25
N ARG A 324 -9.99 -6.12 21.96
CA ARG A 324 -10.76 -7.26 21.42
C ARG A 324 -10.24 -7.71 20.06
N ILE A 325 -10.56 -8.95 19.69
CA ILE A 325 -10.41 -9.49 18.34
C ILE A 325 -11.76 -9.34 17.63
N HIS A 326 -11.74 -8.79 16.42
CA HIS A 326 -12.94 -8.56 15.59
C HIS A 326 -13.20 -9.67 14.61
N LYS A 327 -12.14 -10.20 13.98
CA LYS A 327 -12.23 -11.25 12.96
C LYS A 327 -10.99 -12.13 13.03
N ALA A 328 -11.16 -13.41 12.70
CA ALA A 328 -10.08 -14.36 12.55
C ALA A 328 -10.33 -15.22 11.30
N ASN A 329 -9.25 -15.50 10.57
CA ASN A 329 -9.29 -16.34 9.38
C ASN A 329 -8.06 -17.26 9.37
N GLN A 330 -8.23 -18.44 8.80
CA GLN A 330 -7.14 -19.35 8.48
C GLN A 330 -6.99 -19.41 6.96
N LEU A 331 -5.75 -19.37 6.47
CA LEU A 331 -5.48 -19.57 5.06
C LEU A 331 -5.93 -20.97 4.65
N GLU A 332 -6.73 -21.06 3.59
CA GLU A 332 -7.13 -22.34 3.03
C GLU A 332 -5.89 -23.05 2.48
N THR A 333 -5.70 -24.31 2.86
CA THR A 333 -4.70 -25.16 2.22
C THR A 333 -5.20 -25.49 0.82
N ASN A 334 -4.48 -25.07 -0.23
CA ASN A 334 -4.86 -25.38 -1.60
C ASN A 334 -4.79 -26.90 -1.82
N GLU A 335 -5.92 -27.60 -1.68
CA GLU A 335 -6.01 -29.05 -1.84
C GLU A 335 -5.67 -29.51 -3.25
N HIS A 336 -5.83 -28.65 -4.27
CA HIS A 336 -5.46 -28.98 -5.65
C HIS A 336 -3.95 -29.08 -5.82
N LEU A 337 -3.16 -28.26 -5.11
CA LEU A 337 -1.69 -28.40 -5.03
C LEU A 337 -1.28 -29.70 -4.32
N LEU A 338 -2.01 -30.10 -3.28
CA LEU A 338 -1.76 -31.35 -2.55
C LEU A 338 -2.13 -32.60 -3.35
N LYS A 339 -3.10 -32.49 -4.26
CA LYS A 339 -3.56 -33.57 -5.14
C LYS A 339 -2.80 -33.61 -6.46
N PHE A 340 -2.09 -32.54 -6.84
CA PHE A 340 -1.33 -32.46 -8.09
C PHE A 340 -0.16 -33.44 -8.05
N VAL A 341 -0.07 -34.30 -9.08
CA VAL A 341 0.99 -35.31 -9.20
C VAL A 341 2.01 -34.84 -10.23
N ASP A 342 1.54 -34.52 -11.42
CA ASP A 342 2.31 -34.06 -12.57
C ASP A 342 1.34 -33.52 -13.64
N SER A 343 1.88 -33.19 -14.80
CA SER A 343 1.08 -32.92 -15.99
C SER A 343 0.68 -34.22 -16.69
N SER A 344 -0.58 -34.32 -17.07
CA SER A 344 -1.12 -35.45 -17.85
C SER A 344 -0.75 -35.38 -19.33
N ASP A 345 -0.28 -34.23 -19.81
CA ASP A 345 0.14 -33.97 -21.17
C ASP A 345 1.63 -33.62 -21.25
N LYS A 346 2.23 -33.85 -22.43
CA LYS A 346 3.66 -33.58 -22.69
C LYS A 346 4.02 -32.09 -22.63
N ASP A 347 3.05 -31.21 -22.87
CA ASP A 347 3.26 -29.76 -22.94
C ASP A 347 3.04 -29.07 -21.58
N GLY A 348 2.63 -29.82 -20.55
CA GLY A 348 2.49 -29.31 -19.20
C GLY A 348 1.22 -28.48 -18.95
N ARG A 349 0.22 -28.53 -19.82
CA ARG A 349 -0.97 -27.65 -19.78
C ARG A 349 -2.16 -28.26 -19.03
N VAL A 350 -2.18 -29.58 -18.84
CA VAL A 350 -3.30 -30.32 -18.25
C VAL A 350 -2.87 -31.00 -16.95
N PRO A 351 -3.29 -30.50 -15.78
CA PRO A 351 -2.85 -31.05 -14.50
C PRO A 351 -3.49 -32.42 -14.20
N ARG A 352 -2.70 -33.38 -13.70
CA ARG A 352 -3.18 -34.68 -13.23
C ARG A 352 -3.28 -34.67 -11.71
N PHE A 353 -4.46 -35.03 -11.19
CA PHE A 353 -4.72 -35.08 -9.75
C PHE A 353 -4.92 -36.53 -9.24
N ARG A 354 -4.44 -36.84 -8.03
CA ARG A 354 -4.59 -38.15 -7.36
C ARG A 354 -6.03 -38.35 -6.82
N ASN A 355 -6.64 -39.52 -7.06
CA ASN A 355 -7.99 -39.86 -6.56
C ASN A 355 -8.00 -40.70 -5.25
N ASN A 356 -9.20 -40.79 -4.65
CA ASN A 356 -9.52 -40.79 -3.21
C ASN A 356 -9.28 -42.10 -2.40
N THR A 357 -8.87 -41.91 -1.12
CA THR A 357 -9.09 -42.68 0.16
C THR A 357 -7.80 -42.90 0.96
N LEU A 358 -6.73 -43.42 0.37
CA LEU A 358 -5.39 -43.48 0.99
C LEU A 358 -4.78 -42.08 1.19
N THR A 359 -5.27 -41.10 0.41
CA THR A 359 -4.88 -39.69 0.45
C THR A 359 -5.31 -39.00 1.74
N ASN A 360 -6.39 -39.41 2.41
CA ASN A 360 -6.90 -38.64 3.56
C ASN A 360 -6.01 -38.70 4.80
N ASN A 361 -5.33 -39.83 5.04
CA ASN A 361 -4.40 -39.98 6.17
C ASN A 361 -3.03 -39.34 5.89
N LEU A 362 -2.55 -39.44 4.64
CA LEU A 362 -1.35 -38.73 4.18
C LEU A 362 -1.58 -37.22 4.15
N ILE A 363 -2.72 -36.75 3.63
CA ILE A 363 -3.13 -35.35 3.68
C ILE A 363 -3.25 -34.92 5.14
N LYS A 364 -3.98 -35.62 6.03
CA LYS A 364 -4.05 -35.27 7.46
C LYS A 364 -2.68 -35.12 8.12
N ASN A 365 -1.77 -36.07 7.91
CA ASN A 365 -0.42 -36.02 8.48
C ASN A 365 0.42 -34.89 7.85
N PHE A 366 0.22 -34.59 6.56
CA PHE A 366 0.85 -33.46 5.88
C PHE A 366 0.25 -32.11 6.31
N THR A 367 -1.06 -32.02 6.58
CA THR A 367 -1.76 -30.84 7.11
C THR A 367 -1.40 -30.56 8.57
N LEU A 368 -1.03 -31.60 9.34
CA LEU A 368 -0.52 -31.49 10.71
C LEU A 368 0.92 -30.95 10.75
N ASN A 369 1.74 -31.30 9.74
CA ASN A 369 3.11 -30.80 9.59
C ASN A 369 3.22 -29.53 8.75
N GLN A 370 2.11 -29.06 8.18
CA GLN A 370 2.10 -27.81 7.44
C GLN A 370 2.02 -26.62 8.39
N THR A 371 2.95 -25.71 8.16
CA THR A 371 2.83 -24.31 8.52
C THR A 371 1.44 -23.77 8.16
N LYS A 372 0.64 -23.43 9.17
CA LYS A 372 -0.66 -22.77 8.99
C LYS A 372 -0.49 -21.26 9.03
N PHE A 373 -1.22 -20.54 8.20
CA PHE A 373 -1.28 -19.08 8.28
C PHE A 373 -2.60 -18.65 8.88
N TYR A 374 -2.52 -17.77 9.87
CA TYR A 374 -3.68 -17.15 10.49
C TYR A 374 -3.64 -15.65 10.26
N GLN A 375 -4.82 -15.06 10.08
CA GLN A 375 -5.00 -13.62 9.98
C GLN A 375 -6.04 -13.17 10.99
N ILE A 376 -5.68 -12.21 11.84
CA ILE A 376 -6.63 -11.58 12.78
C ILE A 376 -6.79 -10.09 12.47
N GLN A 377 -8.00 -9.60 12.69
CA GLN A 377 -8.26 -8.17 12.87
C GLN A 377 -8.51 -7.91 14.34
N PHE A 378 -7.72 -7.04 14.96
CA PHE A 378 -7.79 -6.80 16.40
C PHE A 378 -7.61 -5.34 16.75
N GLU A 379 -8.16 -4.96 17.90
CA GLU A 379 -8.17 -3.59 18.40
C GLU A 379 -7.35 -3.50 19.68
N THR A 380 -6.51 -2.48 19.80
CA THR A 380 -5.71 -2.23 21.01
C THR A 380 -6.11 -0.95 21.71
N ILE A 381 -5.89 -0.91 23.02
CA ILE A 381 -5.96 0.29 23.86
C ILE A 381 -4.58 0.61 24.44
N PRO A 382 -4.26 1.87 24.72
CA PRO A 382 -5.05 3.08 24.46
C PRO A 382 -5.21 3.42 22.97
N GLY A 383 -6.21 4.25 22.63
CA GLY A 383 -6.34 4.86 21.31
C GLY A 383 -7.12 4.07 20.26
N HIS A 384 -7.67 2.90 20.60
CA HIS A 384 -8.56 2.11 19.73
C HIS A 384 -7.96 1.89 18.33
N ALA A 385 -6.71 1.48 18.33
CA ALA A 385 -5.96 1.18 17.12
C ALA A 385 -6.44 -0.14 16.53
N LEU A 386 -6.85 -0.14 15.27
CA LEU A 386 -7.33 -1.33 14.57
C LEU A 386 -6.25 -1.87 13.64
N PHE A 387 -5.85 -3.12 13.82
CA PHE A 387 -4.81 -3.78 13.05
C PHE A 387 -5.33 -5.02 12.33
N GLU A 388 -4.70 -5.34 11.21
CA GLU A 388 -4.75 -6.64 10.55
C GLU A 388 -3.35 -7.24 10.57
N LEU A 389 -3.19 -8.45 11.10
CA LEU A 389 -1.90 -9.13 11.17
C LEU A 389 -2.04 -10.54 10.61
N THR A 390 -1.11 -10.93 9.74
CA THR A 390 -0.97 -12.30 9.26
C THR A 390 0.30 -12.93 9.82
N ALA A 391 0.16 -14.08 10.45
CA ALA A 391 1.25 -14.80 11.07
C ALA A 391 1.27 -16.26 10.66
N GLU A 392 2.48 -16.80 10.70
CA GLU A 392 2.77 -18.19 10.45
C GLU A 392 2.76 -18.93 11.78
N TYR A 393 1.95 -19.99 11.91
CA TYR A 393 1.84 -20.78 13.13
C TYR A 393 2.80 -21.96 13.07
N ASN A 394 3.64 -22.06 14.11
CA ASN A 394 4.52 -23.19 14.32
C ASN A 394 3.89 -24.14 15.36
N PRO A 395 3.41 -25.33 14.94
CA PRO A 395 2.75 -26.26 15.85
C PRO A 395 3.72 -26.94 16.84
N LEU A 396 5.03 -26.89 16.62
CA LEU A 396 6.02 -27.57 17.47
C LEU A 396 6.23 -26.89 18.82
N ASN A 397 6.14 -25.56 18.85
CA ASN A 397 6.36 -24.77 20.05
C ASN A 397 5.16 -23.86 20.39
N ASP A 398 4.07 -24.00 19.64
CA ASP A 398 2.83 -23.23 19.83
C ASP A 398 3.05 -21.71 19.76
N THR A 399 3.85 -21.26 18.77
CA THR A 399 4.18 -19.84 18.56
C THR A 399 3.79 -19.34 17.19
N PHE A 400 3.54 -18.04 17.12
CA PHE A 400 3.29 -17.32 15.88
C PHE A 400 4.54 -16.58 15.42
N HIS A 401 5.06 -16.94 14.26
CA HIS A 401 6.09 -16.17 13.59
C HIS A 401 5.46 -14.96 12.88
N MET A 402 5.64 -13.80 13.49
CA MET A 402 5.08 -12.51 13.04
C MET A 402 6.17 -11.65 12.38
N ARG A 403 5.80 -10.94 11.32
CA ARG A 403 6.70 -10.01 10.62
C ARG A 403 6.00 -8.67 10.44
N LYS A 404 6.73 -7.56 10.64
CA LYS A 404 6.16 -6.20 10.53
C LYS A 404 5.55 -5.90 9.15
N LYS A 405 6.08 -6.52 8.10
CA LYS A 405 5.60 -6.42 6.70
C LYS A 405 4.23 -7.07 6.44
N ARG A 406 3.73 -7.87 7.40
CA ARG A 406 2.41 -8.52 7.39
C ARG A 406 1.43 -7.88 8.39
N LEU A 407 1.79 -6.71 8.91
CA LEU A 407 0.95 -5.89 9.78
C LEU A 407 0.45 -4.70 8.97
N SER A 408 -0.86 -4.46 9.02
CA SER A 408 -1.49 -3.25 8.51
C SER A 408 -2.27 -2.56 9.62
N ARG A 409 -2.08 -1.26 9.73
CA ARG A 409 -3.00 -0.39 10.49
C ARG A 409 -4.21 -0.04 9.62
N MET A 410 -5.40 -0.38 10.10
CA MET A 410 -6.65 -0.21 9.34
C MET A 410 -7.37 1.12 9.59
N ASN A 411 -6.95 1.90 10.59
CA ASN A 411 -7.50 3.24 10.86
C ASN A 411 -6.40 4.28 11.01
N LYS A 412 -6.65 5.50 10.52
CA LYS A 412 -5.67 6.60 10.56
C LYS A 412 -5.14 6.82 11.97
N TYR A 413 -3.81 6.88 12.12
CA TYR A 413 -3.17 7.20 13.40
C TYR A 413 -3.42 8.66 13.84
N GLY A 414 -3.68 9.58 12.91
CA GLY A 414 -3.88 11.01 13.20
C GLY A 414 -2.79 11.61 14.11
N LYS A 415 -3.20 12.27 15.19
CA LYS A 415 -2.29 12.87 16.18
C LYS A 415 -1.81 11.87 17.24
N THR A 416 -2.31 10.63 17.26
CA THR A 416 -1.99 9.68 18.35
C THR A 416 -0.56 9.19 18.31
N SER A 417 0.13 9.29 17.18
CA SER A 417 1.54 8.92 17.01
C SER A 417 2.46 10.11 16.72
N ALA A 418 2.00 11.34 16.95
CA ALA A 418 2.73 12.56 16.61
C ALA A 418 4.08 12.71 17.34
N CYS A 419 4.19 12.20 18.56
CA CYS A 419 5.41 12.23 19.38
C CYS A 419 6.59 11.46 18.79
N ILE A 420 6.33 10.47 17.93
CA ILE A 420 7.38 9.65 17.31
C ILE A 420 7.55 9.93 15.81
N ALA A 421 6.62 10.69 15.23
CA ALA A 421 6.48 10.94 13.81
C ALA A 421 7.76 11.37 13.09
N TYR A 422 8.59 12.19 13.75
CA TYR A 422 9.85 12.68 13.19
C TYR A 422 11.04 11.77 13.54
N LYS A 423 11.02 11.17 14.74
CA LYS A 423 12.17 10.43 15.28
C LYS A 423 12.24 8.99 14.76
N ARG A 424 11.10 8.28 14.69
CA ARG A 424 10.99 6.90 14.18
C ARG A 424 9.67 6.80 13.41
N PRO A 425 9.58 7.33 12.17
CA PRO A 425 8.31 7.40 11.45
C PRO A 425 7.68 6.01 11.19
N GLU A 426 8.48 4.96 11.13
CA GLU A 426 8.04 3.56 11.02
C GLU A 426 7.30 3.06 12.27
N PHE A 427 7.46 3.72 13.42
CA PHE A 427 6.69 3.40 14.63
C PHE A 427 5.29 4.04 14.62
N ARG A 428 4.99 4.96 13.70
CA ARG A 428 3.72 5.71 13.69
C ARG A 428 2.49 4.84 13.57
N GLU A 429 2.63 3.70 12.89
CA GLU A 429 1.58 2.72 12.68
C GLU A 429 1.11 2.08 13.99
N ILE A 430 2.05 1.89 14.92
CA ILE A 430 1.85 1.14 16.17
C ILE A 430 1.72 2.09 17.37
N CYS A 431 2.60 3.09 17.45
CA CYS A 431 2.78 3.94 18.62
C CYS A 431 1.53 4.74 18.98
N TYR A 432 1.14 4.67 20.26
CA TYR A 432 0.26 5.66 20.88
C TYR A 432 1.08 6.53 21.83
N CYS A 433 1.01 7.84 21.70
CA CYS A 433 1.88 8.74 22.45
C CYS A 433 1.56 8.75 23.94
N SER A 434 2.56 8.45 24.78
CA SER A 434 2.43 8.36 26.24
C SER A 434 1.91 9.66 26.86
N ASN A 435 2.23 10.82 26.28
CA ASN A 435 1.73 12.12 26.76
C ASN A 435 0.20 12.30 26.61
N LEU A 436 -0.45 11.51 25.74
CA LEU A 436 -1.89 11.55 25.56
C LEU A 436 -2.64 10.78 26.65
N LEU A 437 -1.99 9.82 27.31
CA LEU A 437 -2.56 9.10 28.47
C LEU A 437 -2.95 10.06 29.60
N ASN A 438 -2.13 11.09 29.82
CA ASN A 438 -2.35 12.09 30.87
C ASN A 438 -3.47 13.07 30.52
N ARG A 439 -3.78 13.27 29.22
CA ARG A 439 -4.90 14.11 28.78
C ARG A 439 -6.24 13.42 28.94
N THR A 440 -6.31 12.10 28.70
CA THR A 440 -7.51 11.31 28.99
C THR A 440 -7.87 11.34 30.47
N HIS A 441 -6.88 11.26 31.39
CA HIS A 441 -7.14 11.39 32.83
C HIS A 441 -7.74 12.73 33.23
N LYS A 442 -7.25 13.86 32.67
CA LYS A 442 -7.81 15.20 32.92
C LYS A 442 -9.22 15.39 32.37
N PHE A 443 -9.55 14.76 31.23
CA PHE A 443 -10.91 14.79 30.70
C PHE A 443 -11.87 13.93 31.55
N THR A 444 -11.46 12.74 31.99
CA THR A 444 -12.30 11.92 32.88
C THR A 444 -12.52 12.57 34.24
N THR A 445 -11.52 13.24 34.85
CA THR A 445 -11.72 13.95 36.12
C THR A 445 -12.57 15.20 35.95
N ALA A 446 -12.41 15.98 34.86
CA ALA A 446 -13.27 17.13 34.59
C ALA A 446 -14.74 16.72 34.38
N VAL A 447 -15.00 15.64 33.63
CA VAL A 447 -16.36 15.12 33.41
C VAL A 447 -16.96 14.54 34.71
N PHE A 448 -16.15 13.88 35.55
CA PHE A 448 -16.61 13.40 36.86
C PHE A 448 -16.94 14.56 37.81
N VAL A 449 -16.10 15.59 37.85
CA VAL A 449 -16.31 16.79 38.68
C VAL A 449 -17.55 17.57 38.19
N ASP A 450 -17.74 17.73 36.88
CA ASP A 450 -18.95 18.35 36.33
C ASP A 450 -20.22 17.55 36.59
N ALA A 451 -20.14 16.22 36.60
CA ALA A 451 -21.26 15.34 36.94
C ALA A 451 -21.63 15.42 38.43
N VAL A 452 -20.63 15.49 39.32
CA VAL A 452 -20.81 15.66 40.76
C VAL A 452 -21.40 17.06 41.06
N ILE A 453 -20.86 18.12 40.45
CA ILE A 453 -21.37 19.50 40.61
C ILE A 453 -22.81 19.63 40.07
N LYS A 454 -23.15 18.96 38.96
CA LYS A 454 -24.53 18.92 38.45
C LYS A 454 -25.48 18.20 39.39
N ASN A 455 -25.05 17.12 40.03
CA ASN A 455 -25.87 16.39 41.00
C ASN A 455 -26.07 17.17 42.31
N GLU A 456 -25.04 17.85 42.82
CA GLU A 456 -25.18 18.74 43.99
C GLU A 456 -26.12 19.90 43.71
N LYS A 457 -26.01 20.56 42.55
CA LYS A 457 -26.96 21.63 42.16
C LYS A 457 -28.40 21.13 42.01
N LYS A 458 -28.60 19.85 41.68
CA LYS A 458 -29.92 19.23 41.58
C LYS A 458 -30.51 18.93 42.96
N LEU A 459 -29.69 18.48 43.91
CA LEU A 459 -30.06 18.29 45.32
C LEU A 459 -30.44 19.62 46.00
N ILE A 460 -29.64 20.68 45.80
CA ILE A 460 -29.93 22.02 46.34
C ILE A 460 -31.22 22.61 45.75
N LYS A 461 -31.52 22.36 44.47
CA LYS A 461 -32.79 22.76 43.84
C LYS A 461 -33.99 22.01 44.43
N ILE A 462 -33.84 20.74 44.78
CA ILE A 462 -34.90 19.94 45.41
C ILE A 462 -35.19 20.46 46.82
N GLU A 463 -34.17 20.78 47.62
CA GLU A 463 -34.34 21.37 48.95
C GLU A 463 -35.03 22.74 48.90
N HIS A 464 -34.66 23.61 47.96
CA HIS A 464 -35.35 24.90 47.77
C HIS A 464 -36.81 24.75 47.31
N THR A 465 -37.13 23.69 46.56
CA THR A 465 -38.51 23.44 46.10
C THR A 465 -39.39 22.87 47.22
N VAL A 466 -38.81 22.08 48.13
CA VAL A 466 -39.49 21.57 49.33
C VAL A 466 -39.70 22.69 50.37
N ALA A 467 -38.71 23.58 50.55
CA ALA A 467 -38.82 24.73 51.45
C ALA A 467 -39.83 25.80 50.98
N ASN A 468 -40.06 25.94 49.67
CA ASN A 468 -41.07 26.85 49.14
C ASN A 468 -42.49 26.25 49.14
N ARG A 469 -42.65 24.92 49.11
CA ARG A 469 -43.97 24.27 49.26
C ARG A 469 -44.50 24.30 50.70
N SER A 470 -43.64 24.41 51.72
CA SER A 470 -44.05 24.54 53.11
C SER A 470 -44.41 25.97 53.54
N ARG A 471 -44.13 26.99 52.72
CA ARG A 471 -44.54 28.39 52.97
C ARG A 471 -45.86 28.82 52.31
N LEU A 472 -46.49 27.96 51.52
CA LEU A 472 -47.80 28.22 50.88
C LEU A 472 -48.98 27.59 51.66
N HIS A 473 -48.73 27.02 52.84
CA HIS A 473 -49.75 26.45 53.74
C HIS A 473 -49.64 26.96 55.19
N ARG A 474 -49.25 28.22 55.38
CA ARG A 474 -49.45 28.95 56.64
C ARG A 474 -49.92 30.36 56.39
#